data_AF-R9P309-F1
#
_entry.id   AF-R9P309-F1
#
_cell.length_a   1.000
_cell.length_b   1.000
_cell.length_c   1.000
_cell.angle_alpha   90.00
_cell.angle_beta   90.00
_cell.angle_gamma   90.00
#
_symmetry.space_group_name_H-M   'P 1'
#
loop_
_entity.id
_entity.type
_entity.pdbx_description
1 polymer ?
#
loop_
_entity_poly.entity_id
_entity_poly.type
_entity_poly.pdbx_seq_one_letter_code
_entity_poly.pdbx_strand_id
1 'polypeptide(L)'
;MSSQRSRDELDPEHPNPCYPRACAIQGCLQKSGFDQSRCEYLVDDLYRCCAKFYQQRGKDAEADSCPIPSVVERRIRKMEQEGKGGAGGALLESKKR
;
A
#
# COMPACT_ATOMS: atom_id res chain seq x y z
N MET A 1 7.97 -19.57 18.98
CA MET A 1 7.54 -18.16 18.99
C MET A 1 7.63 -17.65 17.56
N SER A 2 6.50 -17.68 16.88
CA SER A 2 6.35 -17.46 15.42
C SER A 2 6.38 -15.98 15.09
N SER A 3 7.46 -15.45 14.51
CA SER A 3 7.52 -14.02 14.13
C SER A 3 8.10 -13.72 12.74
N GLN A 4 8.14 -14.71 11.85
CA GLN A 4 8.47 -14.48 10.43
C GLN A 4 7.30 -14.94 9.55
N ARG A 5 6.13 -14.33 9.74
CA ARG A 5 5.07 -14.38 8.74
C ARG A 5 5.19 -13.11 7.90
N SER A 6 5.36 -13.31 6.60
CA SER A 6 5.83 -12.35 5.60
C SER A 6 5.26 -10.94 5.76
N ARG A 7 6.13 -9.93 5.59
CA ARG A 7 5.79 -8.48 5.52
C ARG A 7 4.76 -8.10 4.44
N ASP A 8 4.26 -9.09 3.71
CA ASP A 8 3.37 -9.00 2.56
C ASP A 8 2.07 -9.81 2.70
N GLU A 9 1.91 -10.62 3.75
CA GLU A 9 0.66 -11.33 4.02
C GLU A 9 -0.23 -10.47 4.91
N LEU A 10 -1.27 -9.88 4.32
CA LEU A 10 -2.27 -9.13 5.06
C LEU A 10 -3.06 -10.10 5.95
N ASP A 11 -3.15 -9.80 7.23
CA ASP A 11 -4.02 -10.54 8.14
C ASP A 11 -5.49 -10.30 7.71
N PRO A 12 -6.27 -11.35 7.36
CA PRO A 12 -7.65 -11.19 6.91
C PRO A 12 -8.60 -10.70 8.01
N GLU A 13 -8.24 -10.84 9.28
CA GLU A 13 -9.11 -10.49 10.42
C GLU A 13 -8.75 -9.11 11.00
N HIS A 14 -7.54 -8.59 10.75
CA HIS A 14 -7.12 -7.31 11.30
C HIS A 14 -7.83 -6.14 10.57
N PRO A 15 -8.53 -5.22 11.25
CA PRO A 15 -9.28 -4.15 10.60
C PRO A 15 -8.40 -3.15 9.84
N ASN A 16 -7.13 -3.00 10.21
CA ASN A 16 -6.23 -1.98 9.66
C ASN A 16 -4.85 -2.55 9.27
N PRO A 17 -4.76 -3.47 8.29
CA PRO A 17 -3.52 -4.19 7.98
C PRO A 17 -2.41 -3.30 7.40
N CYS A 18 -2.76 -2.10 6.92
CA CYS A 18 -1.81 -1.14 6.38
C CYS A 18 -1.35 -0.07 7.39
N TYR A 19 -1.86 -0.09 8.63
CA TYR A 19 -1.51 0.86 9.69
C TYR A 19 0.01 0.97 9.95
N PRO A 20 0.79 -0.13 10.01
CA PRO A 20 2.24 -0.01 10.21
C PRO A 20 2.95 0.78 9.11
N ARG A 21 2.46 0.69 7.86
CA ARG A 21 3.01 1.45 6.72
C ARG A 21 2.65 2.93 6.81
N ALA A 22 1.42 3.24 7.23
CA ALA A 22 0.99 4.61 7.49
C ALA A 22 1.81 5.28 8.61
N CYS A 23 2.05 4.56 9.71
CA CYS A 23 2.91 5.05 10.80
C CYS A 23 4.37 5.28 10.36
N ALA A 24 4.90 4.42 9.48
CA ALA A 24 6.25 4.59 8.97
C ALA A 24 6.43 5.92 8.20
N ILE A 25 5.40 6.38 7.47
CA ILE A 25 5.41 7.67 6.78
C ILE A 25 5.55 8.81 7.79
N GLN A 26 4.78 8.78 8.88
CA GLN A 26 4.86 9.79 9.94
C GLN A 26 6.26 9.84 10.56
N GLY A 27 6.84 8.67 10.87
CA GLY A 27 8.20 8.58 11.39
C GLY A 27 9.26 9.06 10.40
N CYS A 28 9.04 8.87 9.09
CA CYS A 28 9.93 9.37 8.05
C CYS A 28 9.87 10.90 7.95
N LEU A 29 8.66 11.48 7.91
CA LEU A 29 8.47 12.93 7.82
C LEU A 29 9.13 13.66 8.99
N GLN A 30 8.97 13.15 10.21
CA GLN A 30 9.62 13.72 11.40
C GLN A 30 11.16 13.72 11.28
N LYS A 31 11.73 12.69 10.67
CA LYS A 31 13.19 12.55 10.47
C LYS A 31 13.72 13.31 9.25
N SER A 32 12.89 13.51 8.24
CA SER A 32 13.27 14.17 6.99
C SER A 32 13.08 15.69 7.03
N GLY A 33 12.62 16.25 8.14
CA GLY A 33 12.29 17.68 8.25
C GLY A 33 11.02 18.02 7.47
N PHE A 34 10.07 17.10 7.42
CA PHE A 34 8.81 17.18 6.65
C PHE A 34 9.00 17.22 5.12
N ASP A 35 10.19 16.87 4.64
CA ASP A 35 10.43 16.65 3.22
C ASP A 35 9.75 15.34 2.78
N GLN A 36 8.60 15.49 2.12
CA GLN A 36 7.79 14.38 1.62
C GLN A 36 8.48 13.62 0.49
N SER A 37 9.30 14.28 -0.34
CA SER A 37 9.99 13.66 -1.48
C SER A 37 10.91 12.53 -1.01
N ARG A 38 11.48 12.67 0.19
CA ARG A 38 12.33 11.63 0.83
C ARG A 38 11.56 10.42 1.33
N CYS A 39 10.24 10.54 1.49
CA CYS A 39 9.36 9.50 2.02
C CYS A 39 8.43 8.90 0.95
N GLU A 40 8.56 9.29 -0.32
CA GLU A 40 7.69 8.81 -1.41
C GLU A 40 7.60 7.29 -1.50
N TYR A 41 8.70 6.58 -1.23
CA TYR A 41 8.73 5.13 -1.27
C TYR A 41 7.80 4.47 -0.22
N LEU A 42 7.68 5.08 0.97
CA LEU A 42 6.77 4.59 2.03
C LEU A 42 5.31 4.85 1.66
N VAL A 43 5.05 5.97 0.98
CA VAL A 43 3.74 6.30 0.44
C VAL A 43 3.35 5.26 -0.62
N ASP A 44 4.24 4.96 -1.56
CA ASP A 44 4.01 3.95 -2.59
C ASP A 44 3.77 2.57 -1.98
N ASP A 45 4.51 2.20 -0.94
CA ASP A 45 4.32 0.96 -0.19
C ASP A 45 2.97 0.90 0.56
N LEU A 46 2.49 2.03 1.08
CA LEU A 46 1.14 2.12 1.67
C LEU A 46 0.08 1.87 0.59
N TYR A 47 0.19 2.53 -0.57
CA TYR A 47 -0.75 2.33 -1.67
C TYR A 47 -0.76 0.91 -2.21
N ARG A 48 0.41 0.23 -2.30
CA ARG A 48 0.49 -1.19 -2.65
C ARG A 48 -0.22 -2.07 -1.63
N CYS A 49 -0.06 -1.79 -0.34
CA CYS A 49 -0.77 -2.50 0.72
C CYS A 49 -2.28 -2.33 0.59
N CYS A 50 -2.75 -1.10 0.40
CA CYS A 50 -4.16 -0.82 0.23
C CYS A 50 -4.74 -1.47 -1.04
N ALA A 51 -3.97 -1.50 -2.13
CA ALA A 51 -4.42 -2.18 -3.35
C ALA A 51 -4.59 -3.69 -3.11
N LYS A 52 -3.64 -4.34 -2.42
CA LYS A 52 -3.78 -5.76 -2.00
C LYS A 52 -4.98 -5.97 -1.07
N PHE A 53 -5.21 -5.05 -0.12
CA PHE A 53 -6.35 -5.10 0.79
C PHE A 53 -7.69 -5.10 0.04
N TYR A 54 -7.89 -4.15 -0.88
CA TYR A 54 -9.10 -4.07 -1.70
C TYR A 54 -9.28 -5.26 -2.65
N GLN A 55 -8.19 -5.89 -3.08
CA GLN A 55 -8.28 -7.12 -3.86
C GLN A 55 -8.75 -8.32 -3.04
N GLN A 56 -8.33 -8.41 -1.77
CA GLN A 56 -8.70 -9.52 -0.90
C GLN A 56 -10.09 -9.35 -0.28
N ARG A 57 -10.44 -8.13 0.13
CA ARG A 57 -11.69 -7.85 0.87
C ARG A 57 -12.80 -7.24 0.03
N GLY A 58 -12.51 -6.84 -1.20
CA GLY A 58 -13.44 -6.14 -2.08
C GLY A 58 -13.34 -4.61 -1.94
N LYS A 59 -13.94 -3.90 -2.90
CA LYS A 59 -13.87 -2.44 -2.99
C LYS A 59 -14.72 -1.72 -1.94
N ASP A 60 -15.68 -2.42 -1.34
CA ASP A 60 -16.57 -1.89 -0.31
C ASP A 60 -15.98 -2.02 1.11
N ALA A 61 -14.79 -2.63 1.24
CA ALA A 61 -14.11 -2.76 2.53
C ALA A 61 -13.55 -1.40 2.99
N GLU A 62 -13.57 -1.14 4.28
CA GLU A 62 -13.04 0.10 4.86
C GLU A 62 -11.83 -0.19 5.75
N ALA A 63 -10.84 0.70 5.69
CA ALA A 63 -9.68 0.70 6.58
C ALA A 63 -9.23 2.15 6.77
N ASP A 64 -9.04 2.58 8.01
CA ASP A 64 -8.65 3.95 8.37
C ASP A 64 -7.31 4.36 7.74
N SER A 65 -6.45 3.38 7.46
CA SER A 65 -5.13 3.60 6.89
C SER A 65 -5.14 3.70 5.36
N CYS A 66 -6.26 3.39 4.70
CA CYS A 66 -6.35 3.31 3.25
C CYS A 66 -7.27 4.37 2.65
N PRO A 67 -6.82 5.09 1.60
CA PRO A 67 -7.70 5.94 0.80
C PRO A 67 -8.75 5.11 0.07
N ILE A 68 -9.85 5.75 -0.35
CA ILE A 68 -10.90 5.11 -1.14
C ILE A 68 -10.34 4.36 -2.37
N PRO A 69 -10.94 3.23 -2.78
CA PRO A 69 -10.37 2.35 -3.80
C PRO A 69 -10.04 3.05 -5.13
N SER A 70 -10.89 3.99 -5.56
CA SER A 70 -10.68 4.75 -6.80
C SER A 70 -9.42 5.62 -6.79
N VAL A 71 -9.05 6.16 -5.62
CA VAL A 71 -7.81 6.93 -5.44
C VAL A 71 -6.60 6.00 -5.44
N VAL A 72 -6.73 4.83 -4.79
CA VAL A 72 -5.68 3.81 -4.78
C VAL A 72 -5.40 3.32 -6.21
N GLU A 73 -6.42 2.94 -6.97
CA GLU A 73 -6.28 2.51 -8.37
C GLU A 73 -5.62 3.58 -9.24
N ARG A 74 -6.00 4.85 -9.07
CA ARG A 74 -5.38 5.97 -9.78
C ARG A 74 -3.90 6.10 -9.44
N ARG A 75 -3.53 5.95 -8.17
CA ARG A 75 -2.14 6.03 -7.72
C ARG A 75 -1.32 4.84 -8.24
N ILE A 76 -1.86 3.62 -8.19
CA ILE A 76 -1.20 2.43 -8.76
C ILE A 76 -0.87 2.65 -10.24
N ARG A 77 -1.85 3.06 -11.05
CA ARG A 77 -1.65 3.34 -12.49
C ARG A 77 -0.58 4.40 -12.75
N LYS A 78 -0.54 5.45 -11.93
CA LYS A 78 0.49 6.50 -12.05
C LYS A 78 1.89 5.94 -11.77
N MET A 79 2.04 5.11 -10.74
CA MET A 79 3.33 4.48 -10.43
C MET A 79 3.82 3.54 -11.53
N GLU A 80 2.91 2.83 -12.20
CA GLU A 80 3.22 1.99 -13.37
C GLU A 80 3.73 2.82 -14.54
N GLN A 81 3.12 3.98 -14.82
CA GLN A 81 3.55 4.90 -15.88
C GLN A 81 4.89 5.57 -15.57
N GLU A 82 5.16 5.85 -14.30
CA GLU A 82 6.41 6.46 -13.84
C GLU A 82 7.58 5.46 -13.74
N GLY A 83 7.36 4.17 -14.02
CA GLY A 83 8.40 3.14 -13.92
C GLY A 83 8.87 2.88 -12.49
N LYS A 84 8.08 3.26 -11.47
CA LYS A 84 8.36 3.02 -10.04
C LYS A 84 8.09 1.56 -9.66
N GLY A 85 8.80 0.64 -10.32
CA GLY A 85 8.73 -0.82 -10.14
C GLY A 85 9.52 -1.31 -8.92
N GLY A 86 9.15 -0.86 -7.72
CA GLY A 86 9.65 -1.47 -6.48
C GLY A 86 8.89 -2.76 -6.16
N ALA A 87 9.58 -3.91 -6.22
CA ALA A 87 9.31 -5.24 -5.62
C ALA A 87 7.86 -5.78 -5.46
N GLY A 88 6.85 -5.22 -6.13
CA GLY A 88 5.44 -5.64 -5.99
C GLY A 88 4.58 -5.36 -7.21
N GLY A 89 5.20 -5.21 -8.39
CA GLY A 89 4.52 -4.95 -9.66
C GLY A 89 4.09 -6.22 -10.38
N ALA A 90 2.99 -6.83 -9.93
CA ALA A 90 2.20 -7.78 -10.71
C ALA A 90 0.78 -7.80 -10.16
N LEU A 91 0.09 -6.64 -10.20
CA LEU A 91 -1.25 -6.51 -9.64
C LEU A 91 -2.38 -6.58 -10.68
N LEU A 92 -2.04 -6.66 -11.97
CA LEU A 92 -3.06 -6.71 -13.03
C LEU A 92 -2.61 -7.51 -14.25
N GLU A 93 -2.45 -8.82 -14.06
CA GLU A 93 -2.58 -9.77 -15.17
C GLU A 93 -3.70 -10.75 -14.87
N SER A 94 -4.94 -10.31 -15.02
CA SER A 94 -6.12 -11.17 -15.05
C SER A 94 -7.24 -10.44 -15.76
N LYS A 95 -7.54 -10.87 -16.99
CA LYS A 95 -8.60 -10.43 -17.93
C LYS A 95 -8.15 -9.49 -19.06
N LYS A 96 -7.41 -10.07 -20.02
CA LYS A 96 -7.63 -9.78 -21.45
C LYS A 96 -8.11 -11.09 -22.08
N ARG A 97 -9.31 -11.02 -22.66
CA ARG A 97 -10.06 -12.15 -23.24
C ARG A 97 -9.33 -12.78 -24.42
#